data_AF-A0A2M8Q8V6-F1
#
_entry.id   AF-A0A2M8Q8V6-F1
#
_cell.length_a   1.000
_cell.length_b   1.000
_cell.length_c   1.000
_cell.angle_alpha   90.00
_cell.angle_beta   90.00
_cell.angle_gamma   90.00
#
_symmetry.space_group_name_H-M   'P 1'
#
loop_
_entity.id
_entity.type
_entity.pdbx_description
1 polymer ?
#
loop_
_entity_poly.entity_id
_entity_poly.type
_entity_poly.pdbx_seq_one_letter_code
_entity_poly.pdbx_strand_id
1 'polypeptide(L)'
;YLRFWLTGVFATDPSDAAGALLFDEVRRDWSDELLALLEIRRSQLPPVQPSASICGRLCEEAAQALGLPAGLPVATGAADTACSLLGAGVVRSDRLLMTISTGGQLAQPCESVRIDAQGRIHTFCSALEPGEGRAGWYQMGAMLAAGLALHWLREQLYDDPTSVSYDRMMALASEAPPGADGLLFLPYLVGERTPYMDPTARGVFFGLTLSHRRSHLIRAVVEGVTLAACNAYGVLRELGASPRQIVLAGGGARSRFWQQVVADVFGAPV
;
A
#
# COMPACT_ATOMS: atom_id res chain seq x y z
N TYR A 1 8.74 -8.53 17.79
CA TYR A 1 9.72 -9.58 18.14
C TYR A 1 11.17 -9.15 17.93
N LEU A 2 11.61 -8.80 16.71
CA LEU A 2 13.02 -8.50 16.42
C LEU A 2 13.63 -7.45 17.36
N ARG A 3 12.92 -6.36 17.66
CA ARG A 3 13.35 -5.35 18.65
C ARG A 3 13.62 -5.94 20.03
N PHE A 4 12.77 -6.84 20.51
CA PHE A 4 12.98 -7.52 21.80
C PHE A 4 14.25 -8.39 21.77
N TRP A 5 14.51 -9.09 20.67
CA TRP A 5 15.77 -9.84 20.52
C TRP A 5 17.00 -8.90 20.51
N LEU A 6 16.89 -7.72 19.89
CA LEU A 6 17.97 -6.73 19.84
C LEU A 6 18.24 -6.04 21.19
N THR A 7 17.21 -5.79 22.01
CA THR A 7 17.33 -4.88 23.16
C THR A 7 16.86 -5.45 24.50
N GLY A 8 16.20 -6.61 24.50
CA GLY A 8 15.50 -7.15 25.67
C GLY A 8 14.22 -6.39 26.05
N VAL A 9 13.82 -5.36 25.30
CA VAL A 9 12.67 -4.50 25.64
C VAL A 9 11.45 -4.84 24.77
N PHE A 10 10.33 -5.11 25.43
CA PHE A 10 9.02 -5.17 24.76
C PHE A 10 8.46 -3.76 24.58
N ALA A 11 8.10 -3.44 23.34
CA ALA A 11 7.29 -2.27 22.99
C ALA A 11 6.58 -2.57 21.67
N THR A 12 5.78 -1.64 21.18
CA THR A 12 5.31 -1.53 19.80
C THR A 12 5.14 -0.06 19.48
N ASP A 13 4.94 0.30 18.22
CA ASP A 13 4.56 1.67 17.85
C ASP A 13 3.08 1.73 17.44
N PRO A 14 2.48 2.94 17.36
CA PRO A 14 1.09 3.07 16.96
C PRO A 14 0.78 2.47 15.58
N SER A 15 1.72 2.54 14.63
CA SER A 15 1.47 2.11 13.25
C SER A 15 1.42 0.57 13.10
N ASP A 16 2.30 -0.15 13.80
CA ASP A 16 2.34 -1.61 13.87
C ASP A 16 1.22 -2.14 14.77
N ALA A 17 0.97 -1.48 15.91
CA ALA A 17 -0.11 -1.85 16.82
C ALA A 17 -1.50 -1.77 16.17
N ALA A 18 -1.73 -0.78 15.30
CA ALA A 18 -2.98 -0.64 14.58
C ALA A 18 -3.31 -1.84 13.67
N GLY A 19 -2.30 -2.63 13.26
CA GLY A 19 -2.51 -3.88 12.51
C GLY A 19 -3.02 -5.06 13.36
N ALA A 20 -3.01 -4.96 14.69
CA ALA A 20 -3.39 -6.05 15.57
C ALA A 20 -4.91 -6.23 15.74
N LEU A 21 -5.72 -5.27 15.26
CA LEU A 21 -7.18 -5.23 15.44
C LEU A 21 -7.63 -5.16 16.92
N LEU A 22 -6.73 -4.71 17.82
CA LEU A 22 -6.98 -4.50 19.25
C LEU A 22 -6.74 -3.04 19.68
N PHE A 23 -6.48 -2.17 18.71
CA PHE A 23 -5.97 -0.83 18.92
C PHE A 23 -7.09 0.19 18.73
N ASP A 24 -7.06 1.27 19.50
CA ASP A 24 -7.92 2.44 19.31
C ASP A 24 -7.08 3.52 18.61
N GLU A 25 -7.40 3.80 17.34
CA GLU A 25 -6.66 4.74 16.52
C GLU A 25 -6.80 6.19 17.01
N VAL A 26 -7.90 6.53 17.67
CA VAL A 26 -8.13 7.87 18.21
C VAL A 26 -7.26 8.08 19.44
N ARG A 27 -7.28 7.12 20.37
CA ARG A 27 -6.46 7.15 21.59
C ARG A 27 -4.98 6.87 21.31
N ARG A 28 -4.67 6.22 20.18
CA ARG A 28 -3.34 5.72 19.82
C ARG A 28 -2.75 4.77 20.87
N ASP A 29 -3.60 3.90 21.40
CA ASP A 29 -3.23 2.90 22.40
C ASP A 29 -4.18 1.69 22.28
N TRP A 30 -3.92 0.62 23.04
CA TRP A 30 -4.81 -0.54 23.09
C TRP A 30 -6.23 -0.16 23.52
N SER A 31 -7.23 -0.70 22.82
CA SER A 31 -8.65 -0.47 23.11
C SER A 31 -9.10 -1.29 24.30
N ASP A 32 -9.38 -0.64 25.43
CA ASP A 32 -9.79 -1.34 26.65
C ASP A 32 -11.13 -2.10 26.45
N GLU A 33 -12.00 -1.64 25.55
CA GLU A 33 -13.24 -2.32 25.16
C GLU A 33 -12.96 -3.64 24.44
N LEU A 34 -12.10 -3.64 23.41
CA LEU A 34 -11.74 -4.84 22.65
C LEU A 34 -10.97 -5.84 23.53
N LEU A 35 -10.09 -5.34 24.40
CA LEU A 35 -9.37 -6.17 25.36
C LEU A 35 -10.32 -6.84 26.35
N ALA A 36 -11.32 -6.12 26.88
CA ALA A 36 -12.33 -6.70 27.75
C ALA A 36 -13.19 -7.74 27.04
N LEU A 37 -13.63 -7.45 25.80
CA LEU A 37 -14.45 -8.35 24.99
C LEU A 37 -13.75 -9.69 24.70
N LEU A 38 -12.44 -9.64 24.46
CA LEU A 38 -11.61 -10.81 24.14
C LEU A 38 -10.90 -11.42 25.36
N GLU A 39 -11.18 -10.91 26.56
CA GLU A 39 -10.56 -11.33 27.83
C GLU A 39 -9.02 -11.26 27.82
N ILE A 40 -8.46 -10.30 27.10
CA ILE A 40 -7.01 -10.06 27.00
C ILE A 40 -6.59 -9.05 28.05
N ARG A 41 -5.63 -9.39 28.92
CA ARG A 41 -5.05 -8.42 29.85
C ARG A 41 -4.07 -7.53 29.10
N ARG A 42 -4.13 -6.22 29.34
CA ARG A 42 -3.18 -5.23 28.77
C ARG A 42 -1.71 -5.61 29.00
N SER A 43 -1.37 -6.25 30.13
CA SER A 43 -0.01 -6.72 30.42
C SER A 43 0.50 -7.85 29.51
N GLN A 44 -0.37 -8.47 28.72
CA GLN A 44 0.00 -9.46 27.69
C GLN A 44 0.41 -8.80 26.38
N LEU A 45 0.14 -7.49 26.23
CA LEU A 45 0.49 -6.72 25.05
C LEU A 45 1.69 -5.82 25.34
N PRO A 46 2.54 -5.56 24.34
CA PRO A 46 3.67 -4.67 24.53
C PRO A 46 3.18 -3.22 24.72
N PRO A 47 3.89 -2.40 25.52
CA PRO A 47 3.57 -0.98 25.64
C PRO A 47 3.74 -0.26 24.30
N VAL A 48 2.81 0.64 23.97
CA VAL A 48 2.86 1.47 22.78
C VAL A 48 3.76 2.68 23.04
N GLN A 49 4.73 2.93 22.17
CA GLN A 49 5.67 4.05 22.25
C GLN A 49 5.79 4.76 20.90
N PRO A 50 6.13 6.07 20.86
CA PRO A 50 6.33 6.78 19.60
C PRO A 50 7.34 6.05 18.68
N SER A 51 7.08 6.03 17.37
CA SER A 51 7.89 5.26 16.43
C SER A 51 9.37 5.66 16.42
N ALA A 52 9.64 6.95 16.61
CA ALA A 52 10.98 7.52 16.62
C ALA A 52 11.67 7.51 18.00
N SER A 53 10.99 7.08 19.08
CA SER A 53 11.64 7.01 20.40
C SER A 53 12.67 5.90 20.47
N ILE A 54 13.69 6.07 21.30
CA ILE A 54 14.66 5.01 21.58
C ILE A 54 13.97 3.96 22.47
N CYS A 55 13.80 2.75 21.94
CA CYS A 55 13.22 1.62 22.64
C CYS A 55 14.31 0.59 22.99
N GLY A 56 15.14 0.98 23.95
CA GLY A 56 16.27 0.18 24.41
C GLY A 56 17.54 0.39 23.59
N ARG A 57 18.55 -0.42 23.91
CA ARG A 57 19.88 -0.37 23.31
C ARG A 57 20.29 -1.77 22.91
N LEU A 58 21.10 -1.87 21.85
CA LEU A 58 21.59 -3.13 21.32
C LEU A 58 22.34 -3.92 22.41
N CYS A 59 21.88 -5.13 22.75
CA CYS A 59 22.54 -5.99 23.71
C CYS A 59 23.86 -6.56 23.16
N GLU A 60 24.70 -7.09 24.03
CA GLU A 60 26.03 -7.61 23.65
C GLU A 60 25.94 -8.76 22.65
N GLU A 61 25.01 -9.69 22.86
CA GLU A 61 24.83 -10.86 22.01
C GLU A 61 24.39 -10.46 20.59
N ALA A 62 23.44 -9.52 20.49
CA ALA A 62 22.99 -8.99 19.21
C ALA A 62 24.07 -8.15 18.51
N ALA A 63 24.82 -7.36 19.28
CA ALA A 63 25.96 -6.58 18.78
C ALA A 63 27.04 -7.48 18.18
N GLN A 64 27.41 -8.57 18.87
CA GLN A 64 28.37 -9.55 18.38
C GLN A 64 27.89 -10.24 17.09
N ALA A 65 26.62 -10.65 17.05
CA ALA A 65 26.04 -11.30 15.87
C ALA A 65 25.98 -10.39 14.63
N LEU A 66 25.80 -9.08 14.83
CA LEU A 66 25.69 -8.10 13.75
C LEU A 66 27.03 -7.42 13.40
N GLY A 67 28.09 -7.62 14.21
CA GLY A 67 29.36 -6.92 14.06
C GLY A 67 29.26 -5.41 14.34
N LEU A 68 28.36 -5.01 15.25
CA LEU A 68 28.09 -3.62 15.61
C LEU A 68 28.53 -3.33 17.07
N PRO A 69 28.76 -2.06 17.44
CA PRO A 69 28.97 -1.69 18.84
C PRO A 69 27.74 -2.01 19.72
N ALA A 70 27.99 -2.62 20.89
CA ALA A 70 26.97 -2.76 21.92
C ALA A 70 26.51 -1.38 22.43
N GLY A 71 25.28 -1.30 22.92
CA GLY A 71 24.73 -0.07 23.49
C GLY A 71 24.20 0.93 22.46
N LEU A 72 24.28 0.64 21.15
CA LEU A 72 23.68 1.47 20.10
C LEU A 72 22.18 1.67 20.36
N PRO A 73 21.65 2.90 20.23
CA PRO A 73 20.22 3.15 20.39
C PRO A 73 19.43 2.44 19.28
N VAL A 74 18.34 1.78 19.66
CA VAL A 74 17.42 1.13 18.72
C VAL A 74 16.08 1.85 18.80
N ALA A 75 15.56 2.34 17.68
CA ALA A 75 14.25 3.00 17.64
C ALA A 75 13.12 2.00 17.91
N THR A 76 11.96 2.49 18.37
CA THR A 76 10.74 1.68 18.41
C THR A 76 10.45 1.11 17.01
N GLY A 77 10.62 1.90 15.95
CA GLY A 77 10.33 1.48 14.58
C GLY A 77 8.86 1.68 14.24
N ALA A 78 8.48 1.27 13.03
CA ALA A 78 7.13 1.44 12.51
C ALA A 78 6.78 0.35 11.49
N ALA A 79 5.49 0.20 11.20
CA ALA A 79 4.98 -0.65 10.13
C ALA A 79 5.53 -0.25 8.76
N ASP A 80 5.53 -1.19 7.82
CA ASP A 80 6.13 -1.04 6.49
C ASP A 80 5.53 0.10 5.66
N THR A 81 4.22 0.30 5.72
CA THR A 81 3.47 1.30 4.96
C THR A 81 3.71 2.69 5.54
N ALA A 82 3.75 2.80 6.88
CA ALA A 82 4.15 4.03 7.56
C ALA A 82 5.60 4.41 7.23
N CYS A 83 6.51 3.43 7.21
CA CYS A 83 7.90 3.64 6.76
C CYS A 83 7.97 4.04 5.27
N SER A 84 7.12 3.47 4.42
CA SER A 84 7.06 3.78 2.99
C SER A 84 6.60 5.22 2.74
N LEU A 85 5.60 5.70 3.48
CA LEU A 85 5.17 7.10 3.46
C LEU A 85 6.30 8.05 3.86
N LEU A 86 7.03 7.74 4.95
CA LEU A 86 8.19 8.52 5.39
C LEU A 86 9.30 8.53 4.32
N GLY A 87 9.68 7.35 3.81
CA GLY A 87 10.75 7.20 2.82
C GLY A 87 10.44 7.87 1.48
N ALA A 88 9.17 7.92 1.10
CA ALA A 88 8.70 8.63 -0.11
C ALA A 88 8.49 10.14 0.10
N GLY A 89 8.63 10.64 1.34
CA GLY A 89 8.32 12.04 1.67
C GLY A 89 6.83 12.40 1.55
N VAL A 90 5.94 11.40 1.63
CA VAL A 90 4.48 11.56 1.60
C VAL A 90 3.97 11.62 3.03
N VAL A 91 4.25 12.73 3.69
CA VAL A 91 3.99 12.93 5.14
C VAL A 91 2.92 13.98 5.43
N ARG A 92 2.27 14.47 4.37
CA ARG A 92 1.22 15.50 4.41
C ARG A 92 0.07 15.06 3.52
N SER A 93 -1.12 15.58 3.83
CA SER A 93 -2.36 15.22 3.14
C SER A 93 -2.43 15.73 1.69
N ASP A 94 -1.49 16.56 1.25
CA ASP A 94 -1.41 17.08 -0.11
C ASP A 94 -0.77 16.10 -1.12
N ARG A 95 -0.33 14.93 -0.67
CA ARG A 95 0.24 13.88 -1.51
C ARG A 95 -0.39 12.54 -1.21
N LEU A 96 -0.51 11.72 -2.26
CA LEU A 96 -0.92 10.33 -2.17
C LEU A 96 0.26 9.44 -2.55
N LEU A 97 0.57 8.44 -1.73
CA LEU A 97 1.49 7.38 -2.15
C LEU A 97 0.69 6.28 -2.86
N MET A 98 1.06 5.98 -4.09
CA MET A 98 0.56 4.83 -4.82
C MET A 98 1.70 3.84 -5.04
N THR A 99 1.53 2.61 -4.61
CA THR A 99 2.50 1.54 -4.86
C THR A 99 1.89 0.52 -5.81
N ILE A 100 2.54 0.31 -6.95
CA ILE A 100 2.20 -0.76 -7.90
C ILE A 100 3.34 -1.79 -7.87
N SER A 101 3.14 -2.86 -7.11
CA SER A 101 4.04 -4.02 -7.02
C SER A 101 3.24 -5.28 -7.36
N THR A 102 3.48 -6.44 -6.73
CA THR A 102 2.63 -7.64 -6.90
C THR A 102 1.15 -7.28 -6.72
N GLY A 103 0.82 -6.65 -5.59
CA GLY A 103 -0.46 -5.97 -5.35
C GLY A 103 -0.34 -4.46 -5.54
N GLY A 104 -1.47 -3.77 -5.35
CA GLY A 104 -1.55 -2.31 -5.38
C GLY A 104 -1.89 -1.76 -3.99
N GLN A 105 -1.37 -0.59 -3.65
CA GLN A 105 -1.76 0.14 -2.44
C GLN A 105 -1.85 1.63 -2.73
N LEU A 106 -2.85 2.28 -2.13
CA LEU A 106 -3.01 3.72 -2.08
C LEU A 106 -2.98 4.13 -0.62
N ALA A 107 -2.02 4.96 -0.23
CA ALA A 107 -1.87 5.44 1.13
C ALA A 107 -1.92 6.97 1.17
N GLN A 108 -2.96 7.50 1.82
CA GLN A 108 -3.24 8.92 1.94
C GLN A 108 -3.01 9.35 3.40
N PRO A 109 -1.98 10.16 3.69
CA PRO A 109 -1.81 10.76 5.01
C PRO A 109 -3.03 11.62 5.38
N CYS A 110 -3.42 11.59 6.66
CA CYS A 110 -4.52 12.37 7.19
C CYS A 110 -4.25 12.88 8.62
N GLU A 111 -4.81 14.04 8.95
CA GLU A 111 -4.62 14.75 10.23
C GLU A 111 -5.65 14.34 11.30
N SER A 112 -6.63 13.52 10.92
CA SER A 112 -7.69 13.04 11.82
C SER A 112 -8.11 11.63 11.44
N VAL A 113 -8.57 10.87 12.43
CA VAL A 113 -9.16 9.55 12.21
C VAL A 113 -10.46 9.69 11.43
N ARG A 114 -10.59 8.97 10.32
CA ARG A 114 -11.76 8.97 9.45
C ARG A 114 -12.05 7.58 8.95
N ILE A 115 -13.10 6.97 9.48
CA ILE A 115 -13.45 5.57 9.26
C ILE A 115 -14.45 5.45 8.10
N ASP A 116 -14.23 4.50 7.20
CA ASP A 116 -15.25 4.10 6.23
C ASP A 116 -16.24 3.13 6.88
N ALA A 117 -17.50 3.54 7.02
CA ALA A 117 -18.54 2.72 7.65
C ALA A 117 -18.84 1.42 6.87
N GLN A 118 -18.46 1.35 5.59
CA GLN A 118 -18.63 0.16 4.76
C GLN A 118 -17.42 -0.80 4.82
N GLY A 119 -16.35 -0.44 5.55
CA GLY A 119 -15.18 -1.30 5.74
C GLY A 119 -14.35 -1.54 4.47
N ARG A 120 -14.41 -0.64 3.48
CA ARG A 120 -13.74 -0.80 2.17
C ARG A 120 -12.27 -0.39 2.20
N ILE A 121 -11.87 0.44 3.17
CA ILE A 121 -10.49 0.89 3.42
C ILE A 121 -10.17 0.81 4.90
N HIS A 122 -8.89 0.93 5.24
CA HIS A 122 -8.42 0.99 6.62
C HIS A 122 -7.89 2.38 6.97
N THR A 123 -8.05 2.78 8.23
CA THR A 123 -7.32 3.93 8.80
C THR A 123 -6.31 3.41 9.79
N PHE A 124 -5.04 3.75 9.61
CA PHE A 124 -3.94 3.34 10.48
C PHE A 124 -3.26 4.56 11.08
N CYS A 125 -2.52 4.35 12.15
CA CYS A 125 -1.63 5.37 12.68
C CYS A 125 -0.39 5.53 11.80
N SER A 126 0.00 6.78 11.56
CA SER A 126 1.29 7.13 10.98
C SER A 126 2.42 6.89 11.99
N ALA A 127 3.63 6.75 11.49
CA ALA A 127 4.85 6.80 12.30
C ALA A 127 5.13 8.21 12.87
N LEU A 128 4.41 9.23 12.38
CA LEU A 128 4.46 10.58 12.92
C LEU A 128 3.44 10.75 14.04
N GLU A 129 3.83 11.51 15.06
CA GLU A 129 2.92 11.96 16.10
C GLU A 129 1.93 13.01 15.54
N PRO A 130 0.65 12.95 15.95
CA PRO A 130 -0.34 13.93 15.55
C PRO A 130 -0.01 15.32 16.08
N GLY A 131 -0.49 16.34 15.39
CA GLY A 131 -0.29 17.74 15.74
C GLY A 131 -0.80 18.65 14.64
N GLU A 132 -0.80 19.96 14.87
CA GLU A 132 -1.24 20.94 13.89
C GLU A 132 -0.45 20.80 12.57
N GLY A 133 -1.16 20.52 11.48
CA GLY A 133 -0.57 20.29 10.16
C GLY A 133 0.27 19.01 10.01
N ARG A 134 0.15 18.05 10.94
CA ARG A 134 0.85 16.76 10.90
C ARG A 134 -0.12 15.62 10.69
N ALA A 135 0.17 14.81 9.67
CA ALA A 135 -0.58 13.59 9.40
C ALA A 135 -0.18 12.47 10.38
N GLY A 136 -0.83 12.46 11.55
CA GLY A 136 -0.68 11.41 12.57
C GLY A 136 -1.31 10.07 12.16
N TRP A 137 -2.04 10.03 11.06
CA TRP A 137 -2.72 8.84 10.53
C TRP A 137 -2.55 8.77 9.00
N TYR A 138 -2.94 7.63 8.44
CA TYR A 138 -3.14 7.49 7.01
C TYR A 138 -4.29 6.53 6.72
N GLN A 139 -4.97 6.77 5.60
CA GLN A 139 -5.97 5.87 5.05
C GLN A 139 -5.34 5.02 3.96
N MET A 140 -5.70 3.74 3.93
CA MET A 140 -5.13 2.79 2.99
C MET A 140 -6.22 2.01 2.25
N GLY A 141 -6.24 2.18 0.93
CA GLY A 141 -6.90 1.28 -0.01
C GLY A 141 -5.89 0.27 -0.53
N ALA A 142 -6.32 -0.98 -0.70
CA ALA A 142 -5.41 -2.03 -1.10
C ALA A 142 -6.04 -2.91 -2.18
N MET A 143 -5.24 -3.31 -3.15
CA MET A 143 -5.62 -4.14 -4.29
C MET A 143 -4.80 -5.42 -4.29
N LEU A 144 -5.40 -6.53 -4.70
CA LEU A 144 -4.73 -7.84 -4.62
C LEU A 144 -3.83 -8.12 -5.84
N ALA A 145 -4.27 -7.79 -7.05
CA ALA A 145 -3.52 -8.07 -8.27
C ALA A 145 -3.28 -6.80 -9.08
N ALA A 146 -2.08 -6.20 -8.91
CA ALA A 146 -1.63 -5.08 -9.73
C ALA A 146 -0.56 -5.56 -10.72
N GLY A 147 0.72 -5.51 -10.35
CA GLY A 147 1.81 -6.10 -11.13
C GLY A 147 1.67 -7.61 -11.31
N LEU A 148 0.98 -8.30 -10.39
CA LEU A 148 0.62 -9.71 -10.56
C LEU A 148 -0.26 -9.94 -11.80
N ALA A 149 -1.15 -9.01 -12.14
CA ALA A 149 -1.98 -9.14 -13.33
C ALA A 149 -1.16 -9.03 -14.62
N LEU A 150 -0.18 -8.11 -14.65
CA LEU A 150 0.75 -8.01 -15.78
C LEU A 150 1.67 -9.23 -15.87
N HIS A 151 2.14 -9.74 -14.73
CA HIS A 151 2.92 -10.97 -14.65
C HIS A 151 2.11 -12.15 -15.20
N TRP A 152 0.89 -12.37 -14.69
CA TRP A 152 -0.03 -13.40 -15.19
C TRP A 152 -0.22 -13.30 -16.70
N LEU A 153 -0.52 -12.10 -17.22
CA LEU A 153 -0.70 -11.90 -18.65
C LEU A 153 0.55 -12.30 -19.45
N ARG A 154 1.75 -11.97 -18.97
CA ARG A 154 3.01 -12.38 -19.61
C ARG A 154 3.13 -13.90 -19.69
N GLU A 155 2.82 -14.60 -18.60
CA GLU A 155 2.86 -16.07 -18.56
C GLU A 155 1.82 -16.70 -19.51
N GLN A 156 0.70 -16.01 -19.80
CA GLN A 156 -0.32 -16.53 -20.72
C GLN A 156 -0.08 -16.19 -22.20
N LEU A 157 0.61 -15.07 -22.49
CA LEU A 157 0.76 -14.57 -23.87
C LEU A 157 2.01 -15.06 -24.60
N TYR A 158 2.97 -15.62 -23.86
CA TYR A 158 4.29 -15.99 -24.38
C TYR A 158 4.63 -17.41 -23.95
N ASP A 159 4.93 -18.28 -24.91
CA ASP A 159 5.33 -19.66 -24.65
C ASP A 159 6.62 -19.74 -23.80
N ASP A 160 7.53 -18.79 -24.00
CA ASP A 160 8.68 -18.53 -23.13
C ASP A 160 8.54 -17.11 -22.52
N PRO A 161 8.01 -16.99 -21.30
CA PRO A 161 7.85 -15.70 -20.62
C PRO A 161 9.19 -15.00 -20.29
N THR A 162 10.31 -15.74 -20.26
CA THR A 162 11.64 -15.18 -20.00
C THR A 162 12.21 -14.48 -21.23
N SER A 163 11.70 -14.81 -22.43
CA SER A 163 12.09 -14.18 -23.69
C SER A 163 11.65 -12.71 -23.80
N VAL A 164 10.74 -12.25 -22.94
CA VAL A 164 10.18 -10.89 -22.99
C VAL A 164 10.34 -10.17 -21.65
N SER A 165 10.96 -9.00 -21.69
CA SER A 165 11.06 -8.12 -20.53
C SER A 165 9.77 -7.30 -20.34
N TYR A 166 9.51 -6.88 -19.10
CA TYR A 166 8.41 -5.95 -18.82
C TYR A 166 8.56 -4.63 -19.59
N ASP A 167 9.78 -4.12 -19.77
CA ASP A 167 10.02 -2.91 -20.57
C ASP A 167 9.56 -3.10 -22.03
N ARG A 168 9.78 -4.29 -22.61
CA ARG A 168 9.30 -4.61 -23.95
C ARG A 168 7.78 -4.72 -24.00
N MET A 169 7.13 -5.26 -22.96
CA MET A 169 5.68 -5.27 -22.85
C MET A 169 5.11 -3.85 -22.76
N MET A 170 5.75 -2.95 -22.00
CA MET A 170 5.33 -1.53 -21.92
C MET A 170 5.50 -0.80 -23.25
N ALA A 171 6.58 -1.08 -23.99
CA ALA A 171 6.74 -0.56 -25.35
C ALA A 171 5.61 -1.02 -26.27
N LEU A 172 5.28 -2.33 -26.27
CA LEU A 172 4.16 -2.86 -27.04
C LEU A 172 2.82 -2.25 -26.62
N ALA A 173 2.58 -2.07 -25.31
CA ALA A 173 1.36 -1.44 -24.81
C ALA A 173 1.19 -0.02 -25.33
N SER A 174 2.30 0.73 -25.47
CA SER A 174 2.28 2.10 -25.96
C SER A 174 1.88 2.24 -27.44
N GLU A 175 1.89 1.14 -28.21
CA GLU A 175 1.45 1.11 -29.61
C GLU A 175 -0.08 1.09 -29.76
N ALA A 176 -0.82 0.61 -28.76
CA ALA A 176 -2.29 0.70 -28.74
C ALA A 176 -2.72 2.11 -28.28
N PRO A 177 -3.83 2.69 -28.76
CA PRO A 177 -4.29 4.01 -28.32
C PRO A 177 -4.89 3.99 -26.90
N PRO A 178 -5.02 5.15 -26.22
CA PRO A 178 -5.75 5.26 -24.95
C PRO A 178 -7.14 4.63 -24.98
N GLY A 179 -7.44 3.86 -23.94
CA GLY A 179 -8.66 3.06 -23.84
C GLY A 179 -8.60 1.74 -24.61
N ALA A 180 -7.44 1.38 -25.18
CA ALA A 180 -7.20 0.13 -25.90
C ALA A 180 -8.30 -0.22 -26.93
N ASP A 181 -8.78 0.78 -27.68
CA ASP A 181 -9.88 0.66 -28.65
C ASP A 181 -11.19 0.07 -28.05
N GLY A 182 -11.46 0.34 -26.78
CA GLY A 182 -12.66 -0.09 -26.06
C GLY A 182 -12.50 -1.41 -25.30
N LEU A 183 -11.31 -2.01 -25.32
CA LEU A 183 -11.02 -3.22 -24.53
C LEU A 183 -10.78 -2.88 -23.06
N LEU A 184 -11.65 -3.41 -22.19
CA LEU A 184 -11.54 -3.23 -20.74
C LEU A 184 -10.98 -4.49 -20.07
N PHE A 185 -10.18 -4.27 -19.03
CA PHE A 185 -9.70 -5.34 -18.16
C PHE A 185 -10.06 -5.05 -16.69
N LEU A 186 -10.71 -6.02 -16.05
CA LEU A 186 -10.91 -6.03 -14.59
C LEU A 186 -9.82 -6.90 -13.95
N PRO A 187 -8.98 -6.37 -13.05
CA PRO A 187 -7.78 -7.06 -12.58
C PRO A 187 -8.00 -8.06 -11.43
N TYR A 188 -9.25 -8.42 -11.11
CA TYR A 188 -9.62 -9.16 -9.90
C TYR A 188 -9.32 -10.67 -9.97
N LEU A 189 -8.13 -11.05 -10.46
CA LEU A 189 -7.74 -12.44 -10.76
C LEU A 189 -7.74 -13.36 -9.53
N VAL A 190 -7.62 -12.80 -8.33
CA VAL A 190 -7.54 -13.53 -7.06
C VAL A 190 -8.56 -13.01 -6.04
N GLY A 191 -9.69 -12.48 -6.52
CA GLY A 191 -10.60 -11.66 -5.72
C GLY A 191 -10.15 -10.21 -5.68
N GLU A 192 -10.85 -9.38 -4.89
CA GLU A 192 -10.45 -8.00 -4.65
C GLU A 192 -10.75 -7.53 -3.22
N ARG A 193 -9.91 -6.61 -2.74
CA ARG A 193 -10.18 -5.83 -1.52
C ARG A 193 -10.86 -4.52 -1.91
N THR A 194 -10.20 -3.38 -1.78
CA THR A 194 -10.83 -2.08 -1.99
C THR A 194 -11.25 -1.91 -3.47
N PRO A 195 -12.48 -1.46 -3.78
CA PRO A 195 -13.57 -1.07 -2.86
C PRO A 195 -14.60 -2.17 -2.57
N TYR A 196 -14.48 -3.37 -3.15
CA TYR A 196 -15.55 -4.37 -3.18
C TYR A 196 -15.55 -5.33 -1.99
N MET A 197 -14.38 -5.61 -1.41
CA MET A 197 -14.16 -6.62 -0.36
C MET A 197 -14.72 -8.00 -0.75
N ASP A 198 -14.55 -8.37 -2.02
CA ASP A 198 -15.12 -9.58 -2.62
C ASP A 198 -14.00 -10.61 -2.95
N PRO A 199 -13.84 -11.67 -2.13
CA PRO A 199 -12.87 -12.72 -2.41
C PRO A 199 -13.27 -13.60 -3.62
N THR A 200 -14.51 -13.49 -4.10
CA THR A 200 -15.05 -14.26 -5.22
C THR A 200 -14.98 -13.52 -6.56
N ALA A 201 -14.57 -12.25 -6.57
CA ALA A 201 -14.34 -11.49 -7.79
C ALA A 201 -13.33 -12.19 -8.71
N ARG A 202 -13.47 -11.98 -10.03
CA ARG A 202 -12.67 -12.62 -11.07
C ARG A 202 -12.20 -11.62 -12.10
N GLY A 203 -11.06 -11.92 -12.74
CA GLY A 203 -10.55 -11.13 -13.83
C GLY A 203 -11.42 -11.25 -15.08
N VAL A 204 -11.55 -10.16 -15.83
CA VAL A 204 -12.40 -10.10 -17.03
C VAL A 204 -11.71 -9.28 -18.11
N PHE A 205 -11.63 -9.82 -19.34
CA PHE A 205 -11.48 -8.99 -20.54
C PHE A 205 -12.86 -8.79 -21.16
N PHE A 206 -13.27 -7.54 -21.34
CA PHE A 206 -14.57 -7.19 -21.90
C PHE A 206 -14.39 -6.31 -23.14
N GLY A 207 -15.11 -6.65 -24.22
CA GLY A 207 -15.09 -5.88 -25.47
C GLY A 207 -14.10 -6.38 -26.54
N LEU A 208 -13.67 -7.65 -26.50
CA LEU A 208 -12.79 -8.21 -27.53
C LEU A 208 -13.42 -8.16 -28.94
N THR A 209 -12.57 -7.92 -29.94
CA THR A 209 -12.89 -7.88 -31.37
C THR A 209 -11.68 -8.41 -32.13
N LEU A 210 -11.82 -8.71 -33.42
CA LEU A 210 -10.72 -9.22 -34.25
C LEU A 210 -9.61 -8.20 -34.51
N SER A 211 -9.83 -6.90 -34.26
CA SER A 211 -8.81 -5.86 -34.43
C SER A 211 -7.84 -5.78 -33.26
N HIS A 212 -8.21 -6.31 -32.09
CA HIS A 212 -7.36 -6.28 -30.91
C HIS A 212 -6.13 -7.18 -31.07
N ARG A 213 -4.98 -6.62 -30.71
CA ARG A 213 -3.68 -7.29 -30.76
C ARG A 213 -3.12 -7.47 -29.37
N ARG A 214 -1.93 -8.07 -29.30
CA ARG A 214 -1.18 -8.20 -28.05
C ARG A 214 -0.95 -6.85 -27.36
N SER A 215 -0.68 -5.79 -28.11
CA SER A 215 -0.54 -4.42 -27.59
C SER A 215 -1.79 -3.97 -26.84
N HIS A 216 -2.98 -4.20 -27.39
CA HIS A 216 -4.26 -3.89 -26.74
C HIS A 216 -4.47 -4.66 -25.44
N LEU A 217 -4.16 -5.97 -25.43
CA LEU A 217 -4.30 -6.78 -24.21
C LEU A 217 -3.38 -6.27 -23.08
N ILE A 218 -2.12 -5.96 -23.40
CA ILE A 218 -1.17 -5.45 -22.40
C ILE A 218 -1.60 -4.06 -21.94
N ARG A 219 -2.00 -3.17 -22.86
CA ARG A 219 -2.48 -1.83 -22.52
C ARG A 219 -3.73 -1.88 -21.66
N ALA A 220 -4.70 -2.73 -22.00
CA ALA A 220 -5.91 -2.93 -21.22
C ALA A 220 -5.59 -3.41 -19.79
N VAL A 221 -4.60 -4.28 -19.59
CA VAL A 221 -4.17 -4.66 -18.22
C VAL A 221 -3.57 -3.48 -17.45
N VAL A 222 -2.69 -2.71 -18.09
CA VAL A 222 -2.09 -1.51 -17.47
C VAL A 222 -3.16 -0.49 -17.09
N GLU A 223 -4.06 -0.15 -18.02
CA GLU A 223 -5.16 0.77 -17.79
C GLU A 223 -6.16 0.21 -16.76
N GLY A 224 -6.49 -1.07 -16.83
CA GLY A 224 -7.41 -1.75 -15.92
C GLY A 224 -6.94 -1.77 -14.47
N VAL A 225 -5.65 -2.02 -14.24
CA VAL A 225 -5.04 -1.90 -12.91
C VAL A 225 -5.08 -0.46 -12.42
N THR A 226 -4.75 0.52 -13.28
CA THR A 226 -4.81 1.93 -12.91
C THR A 226 -6.25 2.40 -12.60
N LEU A 227 -7.23 1.92 -13.37
CA LEU A 227 -8.65 2.22 -13.15
C LEU A 227 -9.17 1.57 -11.86
N ALA A 228 -8.74 0.36 -11.54
CA ALA A 228 -9.05 -0.27 -10.25
C ALA A 228 -8.44 0.53 -9.08
N ALA A 229 -7.22 1.06 -9.24
CA ALA A 229 -6.64 1.99 -8.27
C ALA A 229 -7.45 3.29 -8.16
N CYS A 230 -7.99 3.80 -9.27
CA CYS A 230 -8.86 4.98 -9.29
C CYS A 230 -10.20 4.72 -8.55
N ASN A 231 -10.76 3.51 -8.67
CA ASN A 231 -11.93 3.11 -7.89
C ASN A 231 -11.61 3.07 -6.39
N ALA A 232 -10.46 2.52 -6.00
CA ALA A 232 -10.02 2.53 -4.61
C ALA A 232 -9.78 3.96 -4.08
N TYR A 233 -9.23 4.84 -4.92
CA TYR A 233 -9.09 6.26 -4.61
C TYR A 233 -10.44 6.97 -4.44
N GLY A 234 -11.48 6.56 -5.16
CA GLY A 234 -12.85 7.06 -4.98
C GLY A 234 -13.30 6.97 -3.52
N VAL A 235 -13.04 5.85 -2.84
CA VAL A 235 -13.35 5.68 -1.41
C VAL A 235 -12.56 6.65 -0.53
N LEU A 236 -11.26 6.83 -0.81
CA LEU A 236 -10.44 7.80 -0.09
C LEU A 236 -10.97 9.23 -0.25
N ARG A 237 -11.44 9.59 -1.46
CA ARG A 237 -12.05 10.90 -1.74
C ARG A 237 -13.37 11.12 -0.99
N GLU A 238 -14.21 10.09 -0.87
CA GLU A 238 -15.43 10.15 -0.04
C GLU A 238 -15.10 10.51 1.41
N LEU A 239 -13.93 10.09 1.89
CA LEU A 239 -13.43 10.43 3.23
C LEU A 239 -12.62 11.73 3.28
N GLY A 240 -12.56 12.49 2.19
CA GLY A 240 -11.94 13.81 2.13
C GLY A 240 -10.50 13.85 1.63
N ALA A 241 -9.98 12.77 1.05
CA ALA A 241 -8.69 12.81 0.36
C ALA A 241 -8.73 13.78 -0.84
N SER A 242 -7.75 14.68 -0.92
CA SER A 242 -7.59 15.62 -2.03
C SER A 242 -6.11 15.92 -2.30
N PRO A 243 -5.30 14.91 -2.67
CA PRO A 243 -3.89 15.09 -3.00
C PRO A 243 -3.72 16.00 -4.23
N ARG A 244 -2.65 16.81 -4.21
CA ARG A 244 -2.20 17.62 -5.34
C ARG A 244 -1.22 16.89 -6.25
N GLN A 245 -0.61 15.82 -5.74
CA GLN A 245 0.37 15.00 -6.45
C GLN A 245 0.28 13.55 -5.96
N ILE A 246 0.54 12.62 -6.88
CA ILE A 246 0.73 11.21 -6.60
C ILE A 246 2.22 10.93 -6.61
N VAL A 247 2.73 10.24 -5.59
CA VAL A 247 4.07 9.65 -5.63
C VAL A 247 3.91 8.18 -5.98
N LEU A 248 4.43 7.77 -7.13
CA LEU A 248 4.35 6.38 -7.59
C LEU A 248 5.58 5.59 -7.15
N ALA A 249 5.37 4.44 -6.53
CA ALA A 249 6.42 3.52 -6.09
C ALA A 249 6.16 2.08 -6.59
N GLY A 250 7.17 1.21 -6.44
CA GLY A 250 7.11 -0.18 -6.86
C GLY A 250 7.50 -0.41 -8.33
N GLY A 251 7.21 -1.61 -8.83
CA GLY A 251 7.56 -2.01 -10.20
C GLY A 251 6.91 -1.14 -11.28
N GLY A 252 5.67 -0.71 -11.07
CA GLY A 252 4.96 0.19 -11.99
C GLY A 252 5.65 1.54 -12.16
N ALA A 253 6.31 2.04 -11.10
CA ALA A 253 7.05 3.29 -11.12
C ALA A 253 8.29 3.27 -12.02
N ARG A 254 8.76 2.10 -12.50
CA ARG A 254 9.91 2.02 -13.42
C ARG A 254 9.54 2.35 -14.86
N SER A 255 8.26 2.26 -15.21
CA SER A 255 7.76 2.49 -16.57
C SER A 255 7.24 3.91 -16.73
N ARG A 256 7.88 4.72 -17.58
CA ARG A 256 7.38 6.06 -17.94
C ARG A 256 5.99 6.00 -18.58
N PHE A 257 5.72 4.96 -19.36
CA PHE A 257 4.40 4.74 -19.95
C PHE A 257 3.34 4.54 -18.88
N TRP A 258 3.59 3.69 -17.88
CA TRP A 258 2.63 3.45 -16.80
C TRP A 258 2.46 4.70 -15.91
N GLN A 259 3.56 5.41 -15.60
CA GLN A 259 3.49 6.70 -14.90
C GLN A 259 2.54 7.67 -15.63
N GLN A 260 2.64 7.78 -16.95
CA GLN A 260 1.76 8.63 -17.74
C GLN A 260 0.30 8.15 -17.69
N VAL A 261 0.04 6.84 -17.80
CA VAL A 261 -1.32 6.29 -17.66
C VAL A 261 -1.91 6.60 -16.29
N VAL A 262 -1.12 6.53 -15.21
CA VAL A 262 -1.57 6.95 -13.87
C VAL A 262 -1.93 8.43 -13.85
N ALA A 263 -1.06 9.29 -14.38
CA ALA A 263 -1.30 10.74 -14.43
C ALA A 263 -2.59 11.07 -15.21
N ASP A 264 -2.79 10.43 -16.36
CA ASP A 264 -3.95 10.65 -17.24
C ASP A 264 -5.26 10.18 -16.57
N VAL A 265 -5.26 9.00 -15.94
CA VAL A 265 -6.46 8.45 -15.29
C VAL A 265 -6.82 9.20 -14.00
N PHE A 266 -5.82 9.61 -13.22
CA PHE A 266 -6.07 10.33 -11.97
C PHE A 266 -6.26 11.83 -12.16
N GLY A 267 -5.87 12.38 -13.33
CA GLY A 267 -5.90 13.81 -13.60
C GLY A 267 -4.98 14.60 -12.65
N ALA A 268 -3.85 14.01 -12.24
CA ALA A 268 -2.94 14.57 -11.26
C ALA A 268 -1.46 14.35 -11.66
N PRO A 269 -0.54 15.25 -11.27
CA PRO A 269 0.89 15.01 -11.42
C PRO A 269 1.35 13.73 -10.71
N VAL A 270 2.25 12.99 -11.35
CA VAL A 270 2.94 11.78 -10.82
C VAL A 270 4.44 12.05 -10.76
#